data_AF-A0A5C6E965-F1
#
_entry.id   AF-A0A5C6E965-F1
#
_cell.length_a   1.000
_cell.length_b   1.000
_cell.length_c   1.000
_cell.angle_alpha   90.00
_cell.angle_beta   90.00
_cell.angle_gamma   90.00
#
_symmetry.space_group_name_H-M   'P 1'
#
loop_
_entity.id
_entity.type
_entity.pdbx_description
1 polymer ?
#
loop_
_entity_poly.entity_id
_entity_poly.type
_entity_poly.pdbx_seq_one_letter_code
_entity_poly.pdbx_strand_id
1 'polypeptide(L)' 'MVKLVVRDRETIQEAVRRFRKLVERSGIKKEMRRREYYEKPSETNRRNRLRAERRARRTRLLSR' A
#
# COMPACT_ATOMS: atom_id res chain seq x y z
N MET A 1 -8.41 -6.84 -3.69
CA MET A 1 -9.29 -6.29 -4.74
C MET A 1 -9.87 -4.97 -4.23
N VAL A 2 -9.77 -3.86 -4.99
CA VAL A 2 -10.28 -2.55 -4.56
C VAL A 2 -11.70 -2.38 -5.11
N LYS A 3 -12.68 -2.16 -4.23
CA LYS A 3 -14.07 -1.84 -4.59
C LYS A 3 -14.37 -0.41 -4.19
N LEU A 4 -14.87 0.40 -5.13
CA LEU A 4 -15.37 1.75 -4.88
C LEU A 4 -16.88 1.74 -5.15
N VAL A 5 -17.67 2.23 -4.19
CA VAL A 5 -19.08 2.54 -4.42
C VAL A 5 -19.18 4.05 -4.67
N VAL A 6 -19.77 4.40 -5.81
CA VAL A 6 -20.05 5.79 -6.18
C VAL A 6 -21.24 6.27 -5.34
N ARG A 7 -21.16 7.50 -4.83
CA ARG A 7 -22.21 8.12 -4.02
C ARG A 7 -23.04 9.04 -4.92
N ASP A 8 -24.32 9.21 -4.59
CA ASP A 8 -25.29 9.93 -5.44
C ASP A 8 -24.98 11.43 -5.67
N ARG A 9 -24.12 12.04 -4.84
CA ARG A 9 -23.71 13.46 -4.95
C ARG A 9 -22.25 13.65 -5.34
N GLU A 10 -21.58 12.64 -5.89
CA GLU A 10 -20.19 12.79 -6.33
C GLU A 10 -20.07 13.02 -7.83
N THR A 11 -19.15 13.90 -8.22
CA THR A 11 -18.75 14.03 -9.61
C THR A 11 -17.85 12.85 -10.01
N ILE A 12 -17.86 12.48 -11.30
CA ILE A 12 -17.04 11.39 -11.84
C ILE A 12 -15.55 11.60 -11.51
N GLN A 13 -15.06 12.85 -11.57
CA GLN A 13 -13.66 13.17 -11.28
C GLN A 13 -13.28 12.90 -9.82
N GLU A 14 -14.18 13.18 -8.87
CA GLU A 14 -13.95 12.90 -7.45
C GLU A 14 -13.93 11.40 -7.18
N ALA A 15 -14.83 10.63 -7.79
CA ALA A 15 -14.84 9.17 -7.71
C ALA A 15 -13.51 8.58 -8.22
N VAL A 16 -12.98 9.09 -9.35
CA VAL A 16 -11.66 8.67 -9.88
C VAL A 16 -10.52 9.03 -8.93
N ARG A 17 -10.53 10.22 -8.32
CA ARG A 17 -9.51 10.61 -7.31
C ARG A 17 -9.55 9.70 -6.09
N ARG A 18 -10.74 9.35 -5.58
CA ARG A 18 -10.90 8.40 -4.46
C ARG A 18 -10.42 7.00 -4.84
N PHE A 19 -10.78 6.53 -6.03
CA PHE A 19 -10.30 5.25 -6.54
C PHE A 19 -8.78 5.20 -6.60
N ARG A 20 -8.14 6.24 -7.15
CA ARG A 20 -6.68 6.33 -7.21
C ARG A 20 -6.04 6.28 -5.82
N LYS A 21 -6.58 7.03 -4.85
CA LYS A 21 -6.12 6.98 -3.46
C LYS A 21 -6.30 5.59 -2.83
N LEU A 22 -7.42 4.91 -3.10
CA LEU A 22 -7.66 3.55 -2.62
C LEU A 22 -6.68 2.54 -3.22
N VAL A 23 -6.41 2.63 -4.53
CA VAL A 23 -5.42 1.79 -5.21
C VAL A 23 -4.01 2.03 -4.63
N GLU A 24 -3.63 3.29 -4.41
CA GLU A 24 -2.35 3.63 -3.80
C GLU A 24 -2.24 3.11 -2.36
N ARG A 25 -3.30 3.27 -1.55
CA ARG A 25 -3.37 2.75 -0.17
C ARG A 25 -3.33 1.23 -0.10
N SER A 26 -4.01 0.55 -1.03
CA SER A 26 -4.01 -0.91 -1.11
C SER A 26 -2.63 -1.50 -1.43
N GLY A 27 -1.70 -0.68 -1.95
CA GLY A 27 -0.34 -1.10 -2.23
C GLY A 27 -0.21 -2.05 -3.42
N ILE A 28 -1.27 -2.24 -4.23
CA ILE A 28 -1.28 -3.15 -5.39
C ILE A 28 -0.09 -2.89 -6.33
N LYS A 29 0.21 -1.62 -6.64
CA LYS A 29 1.38 -1.27 -7.48
C LYS A 29 2.71 -1.75 -6.88
N LYS A 30 2.82 -1.75 -5.55
CA LYS A 30 4.01 -2.22 -4.83
C LYS A 30 4.04 -3.74 -4.76
N GLU A 31 2.89 -4.40 -4.73
CA GLU A 31 2.75 -5.86 -4.82
C GLU A 31 3.21 -6.36 -6.19
N MET A 32 2.70 -5.74 -7.27
CA MET A 32 3.03 -6.08 -8.65
C MET A 32 4.54 -6.09 -8.88
N ARG A 33 5.23 -4.98 -8.54
CA ARG A 33 6.70 -4.87 -8.67
C ARG A 33 7.50 -5.91 -7.90
N ARG A 34 6.92 -6.49 -6.84
CA ARG A 34 7.60 -7.52 -6.04
C ARG A 34 7.40 -8.92 -6.61
N ARG A 35 6.33 -9.11 -7.40
CA ARG A 35 6.00 -10.39 -8.04
C ARG A 35 6.53 -10.47 -9.47
N GLU A 36 7.05 -9.37 -10.01
CA GLU A 36 7.70 -9.31 -11.34
C GLU A 36 8.87 -10.29 -11.48
N TYR A 37 9.55 -10.63 -10.39
CA TYR A 37 10.64 -11.60 -10.36
C TYR A 37 10.56 -12.50 -9.14
N TYR A 38 11.15 -13.69 -9.25
CA TYR A 38 11.31 -14.57 -8.10
C TYR A 38 12.30 -13.97 -7.11
N GLU A 39 11.85 -13.80 -5.87
CA GLU A 39 12.71 -13.44 -4.74
C GLU A 39 12.85 -14.66 -3.84
N LYS A 40 14.09 -15.04 -3.50
CA LYS A 40 14.35 -16.16 -2.60
C LYS A 40 13.66 -15.92 -1.24
N PRO A 41 13.07 -16.94 -0.59
CA PRO A 41 12.39 -16.77 0.69
C PRO A 41 13.21 -16.07 1.78
N SER A 42 14.54 -16.28 1.80
CA SER A 42 15.46 -15.60 2.72
C SER A 42 15.46 -14.08 2.54
N GLU A 43 15.48 -13.59 1.30
CA GLU A 43 15.48 -12.17 0.98
C GLU A 43 14.11 -11.55 1.26
N THR A 44 13.02 -12.28 0.96
CA THR A 44 11.66 -11.87 1.36
C THR A 44 11.56 -11.69 2.87
N ASN A 45 12.06 -12.65 3.66
CA ASN A 45 12.04 -12.60 5.13
C ASN A 45 12.89 -11.44 5.66
N ARG A 46 14.11 -11.27 5.15
CA ARG A 46 15.00 -10.16 5.51
C ARG A 46 14.35 -8.81 5.26
N ARG A 47 13.74 -8.63 4.09
CA ARG A 47 13.03 -7.41 3.68
C ARG A 47 11.80 -7.13 4.55
N ASN A 48 11.06 -8.17 4.95
CA ASN A 48 9.91 -8.03 5.84
C ASN A 48 10.33 -7.59 7.24
N ARG A 49 11.41 -8.16 7.80
CA ARG A 49 12.00 -7.74 9.08
C ARG A 49 12.39 -6.26 9.05
N LEU A 50 13.18 -5.84 8.06
CA LEU A 50 13.61 -4.44 7.91
C LEU A 50 12.41 -3.47 7.78
N ARG A 51 11.33 -3.89 7.12
CA ARG A 51 10.11 -3.06 7.03
C ARG A 51 9.39 -2.94 8.36
N ALA A 52 9.34 -4.00 9.16
CA ALA A 52 8.75 -3.97 10.49
C ALA A 52 9.53 -3.03 11.42
N GLU A 53 10.87 -3.14 11.43
CA GLU A 53 11.75 -2.26 12.20
C GLU A 53 11.59 -0.78 11.81
N ARG A 54 11.55 -0.48 10.50
CA ARG A 54 11.32 0.89 10.02
C ARG A 54 9.96 1.44 10.45
N ARG A 55 8.90 0.62 10.43
CA ARG A 55 7.57 1.02 10.91
C ARG A 55 7.59 1.30 12.42
N ALA A 56 8.17 0.40 13.21
CA ALA A 56 8.28 0.56 14.66
C ALA A 56 9.08 1.81 15.04
N ARG A 57 10.21 2.07 14.36
CA ARG A 57 11.00 3.30 14.56
C ARG A 57 10.16 4.55 14.23
N ARG A 58 9.43 4.55 13.11
CA ARG A 58 8.55 5.68 12.74
C ARG A 58 7.46 5.92 13.78
N THR A 59 6.82 4.87 14.29
CA THR A 59 5.79 5.00 15.34
C THR A 59 6.37 5.60 16.61
N ARG A 60 7.55 5.14 17.06
CA ARG A 60 8.22 5.71 18.25
C ARG A 60 8.59 7.18 18.11
N LEU A 61 9.01 7.60 16.91
CA LEU A 61 9.35 9.01 16.65
C LEU A 61 8.12 9.91 16.62
N LEU A 62 6.96 9.37 16.24
CA LEU A 62 5.68 10.11 16.21
C LEU A 62 4.99 10.16 17.59
N SER A 63 5.38 9.28 18.53
CA SER A 63 4.83 9.22 19.88
C SER A 63 5.64 10.04 20.91
N ARG A 64 6.60 10.83 20.45
CA ARG A 64 7.44 11.72 21.26
C ARG A 64 7.15 13.15 20.82
#